data_AF-A0A7S2GCC8-F1
#
_entry.id   AF-A0A7S2GCC8-F1
#
_cell.length_a   1.000
_cell.length_b   1.000
_cell.length_c   1.000
_cell.angle_alpha   90.00
_cell.angle_beta   90.00
_cell.angle_gamma   90.00
#
_symmetry.space_group_name_H-M   'P 1'
#
loop_
_entity.id
_entity.type
_entity.pdbx_description
1 polymer ?
#
loop_
_entity_poly.entity_id
_entity_poly.type
_entity_poly.pdbx_seq_one_letter_code
_entity_poly.pdbx_strand_id
1 'polypeptide(L)'
;VRELMPVLCGKLHDVPRVAANICWVVQVIAESQPGAPTGQVGQAPSTTQLSEFFTDIAQRLLEVVARPDADERSLRMAGYNALSILVTRAGADCSGHMEVLAQEMLRHLMDSFKNVDRECELQGFICGVLTALVQRLREKIDRIAVQVMEGAIRVITTYQQVKGGAQVMQEEALLLVAAVANSVGVNFERFMPVFATHLRVGLQNYDDVQVCLVATGVVGDLCRALEGRIITFCDTIMEILYMNLQNAAVDRKIKAAIMSCFGDVALAISGEFEKYFPAVMQMLQEASSTRLSHGPAYNEEWVEYLNSLREGVLEAYTGVIHGLRDANKLHLFKAHVNGVLEFVKAVSEEPSPSEPVMKAALGVVGDLVFAFQRELTTHIIHAPFLQNLVAYAARCQDPGVQKTGAWLQSSLQKYSSA
;
A
#
# COMPACT_ATOMS: atom_id res chain seq x y z
N VAL A 1 -28.24 0.55 15.27
CA VAL A 1 -27.01 0.18 16.01
C VAL A 1 -27.26 0.03 17.50
N ARG A 2 -27.77 1.05 18.20
CA ARG A 2 -27.98 1.03 19.67
C ARG A 2 -28.77 -0.16 20.24
N GLU A 3 -29.87 -0.57 19.60
CA GLU A 3 -30.67 -1.71 20.08
C GLU A 3 -30.11 -3.07 19.63
N LEU A 4 -29.39 -3.09 18.51
CA LEU A 4 -28.88 -4.32 17.90
C LEU A 4 -27.57 -4.78 18.55
N MET A 5 -26.69 -3.84 18.91
CA MET A 5 -25.35 -4.17 19.45
C MET A 5 -25.38 -4.98 20.75
N PRO A 6 -26.21 -4.64 21.76
CA PRO A 6 -26.31 -5.44 22.98
C PRO A 6 -26.77 -6.89 22.71
N VAL A 7 -27.69 -7.07 21.75
CA VAL A 7 -28.19 -8.40 21.36
C VAL A 7 -27.11 -9.20 20.65
N LEU A 8 -26.37 -8.57 19.72
CA LEU A 8 -25.24 -9.20 19.04
C LEU A 8 -24.13 -9.59 20.04
N CYS A 9 -23.76 -8.69 20.95
CA CYS A 9 -22.78 -8.95 22.01
C CYS A 9 -23.20 -10.10 22.93
N GLY A 10 -24.49 -10.21 23.26
CA GLY A 10 -25.02 -11.33 24.06
C GLY A 10 -24.98 -12.67 23.30
N LYS A 11 -25.11 -12.64 21.97
CA LYS A 11 -25.15 -13.82 21.12
C LYS A 11 -23.77 -14.30 20.62
N LEU A 12 -22.70 -13.54 20.87
CA LEU A 12 -21.33 -13.98 20.59
C LEU A 12 -20.91 -15.23 21.40
N HIS A 13 -21.60 -15.52 22.51
CA HIS A 13 -21.40 -16.73 23.33
C HIS A 13 -22.15 -17.97 22.82
N ASP A 14 -22.89 -17.86 21.72
CA ASP A 14 -23.65 -18.97 21.12
C ASP A 14 -22.70 -19.93 20.38
N VAL A 15 -23.24 -20.97 19.73
CA VAL A 15 -22.44 -21.98 19.00
C VAL A 15 -21.54 -21.33 17.93
N PRO A 16 -20.36 -21.91 17.59
CA PRO A 16 -19.36 -21.28 16.71
C PRO A 16 -19.90 -20.76 15.39
N ARG A 17 -20.84 -21.48 14.78
CA ARG A 17 -21.51 -21.06 13.54
C ARG A 17 -22.27 -19.74 13.68
N VAL A 18 -22.98 -19.56 14.80
CA VAL A 18 -23.76 -18.35 15.08
C VAL A 18 -22.80 -17.22 15.45
N ALA A 19 -21.81 -17.48 16.30
CA ALA A 19 -20.81 -16.50 16.69
C ALA A 19 -19.99 -15.97 15.49
N ALA A 20 -19.62 -16.84 14.53
CA ALA A 20 -18.87 -16.44 13.33
C ALA A 20 -19.70 -15.51 12.43
N ASN A 21 -20.99 -15.82 12.24
CA ASN A 21 -21.90 -14.94 11.51
C ASN A 21 -22.09 -13.60 12.22
N ILE A 22 -22.12 -13.58 13.55
CA ILE A 22 -22.21 -12.33 14.31
C ILE A 22 -20.95 -11.50 14.17
N CYS A 23 -19.76 -12.11 14.18
CA CYS A 23 -18.51 -11.41 13.89
C CYS A 23 -18.56 -10.74 12.50
N TRP A 24 -19.09 -11.45 11.50
CA TRP A 24 -19.29 -10.88 10.17
C TRP A 24 -20.32 -9.73 10.16
N VAL A 25 -21.43 -9.85 10.91
CA VAL A 25 -22.40 -8.76 11.06
C VAL A 25 -21.75 -7.53 11.71
N VAL A 26 -20.92 -7.73 12.74
CA VAL A 26 -20.17 -6.63 13.38
C VAL A 26 -19.23 -5.97 12.37
N GLN A 27 -18.53 -6.76 11.55
CA GLN A 27 -17.70 -6.26 10.46
C GLN A 27 -18.49 -5.39 9.48
N VAL A 28 -19.62 -5.87 8.96
CA VAL A 28 -20.45 -5.12 8.01
C VAL A 28 -20.98 -3.82 8.64
N ILE A 29 -21.35 -3.86 9.92
CA ILE A 29 -21.79 -2.65 10.62
C ILE A 29 -20.62 -1.66 10.79
N ALA A 30 -19.42 -2.14 11.08
CA ALA A 30 -18.21 -1.30 11.16
C ALA A 30 -17.88 -0.68 9.80
N GLU A 31 -17.95 -1.44 8.71
CA GLU A 31 -17.76 -0.95 7.34
C GLU A 31 -18.79 0.11 6.94
N SER A 32 -20.02 -0.01 7.44
CA SER A 32 -21.08 0.97 7.19
C SER A 32 -20.88 2.33 7.90
N GLN A 33 -19.95 2.41 8.86
CA GLN A 33 -19.64 3.69 9.50
C GLN A 33 -18.79 4.57 8.57
N PRO A 34 -18.93 5.90 8.64
CA PRO A 34 -18.06 6.82 7.92
C PRO A 34 -16.65 6.77 8.52
N GLY A 35 -15.84 5.76 8.17
CA GLY A 35 -14.45 5.67 8.61
C GLY A 35 -13.52 6.43 7.68
N ALA A 36 -12.27 6.66 8.13
CA ALA A 36 -11.21 7.12 7.24
C ALA A 36 -11.12 6.16 6.03
N PRO A 37 -11.21 6.64 4.77
CA PRO A 37 -10.96 5.79 3.61
C PRO A 37 -9.57 5.18 3.73
N THR A 38 -9.47 3.88 3.48
CA THR A 38 -8.19 3.19 3.30
C THR A 38 -7.32 3.98 2.32
N GLY A 39 -6.13 4.40 2.75
CA GLY A 39 -5.17 5.10 1.90
C GLY A 39 -5.34 6.62 1.73
N GLN A 40 -6.30 7.29 2.40
CA GLN A 40 -6.36 8.76 2.42
C GLN A 40 -6.23 9.33 3.83
N VAL A 41 -5.35 10.33 3.96
CA VAL A 41 -5.13 11.14 5.18
C VAL A 41 -6.34 12.05 5.42
N GLY A 42 -7.48 11.45 5.76
CA GLY A 42 -8.69 12.14 6.19
C GLY A 42 -8.86 11.99 7.70
N GLN A 43 -9.27 13.07 8.38
CA GLN A 43 -9.65 13.03 9.79
C GLN A 43 -10.78 12.01 9.97
N ALA A 44 -10.51 10.91 10.67
CA ALA A 44 -11.57 10.02 11.13
C ALA A 44 -12.59 10.85 11.93
N PRO A 45 -13.89 10.55 11.83
CA PRO A 45 -14.89 11.30 12.58
C PRO A 45 -14.56 11.27 14.07
N SER A 46 -14.82 12.39 14.75
CA SER A 46 -14.55 12.55 16.17
C SER A 46 -15.27 11.47 17.01
N THR A 47 -16.47 11.09 16.59
CA THR A 47 -17.26 10.01 17.18
C THR A 47 -18.04 9.26 16.10
N THR A 48 -18.30 7.98 16.35
CA THR A 48 -19.11 7.11 15.48
C THR A 48 -20.24 6.48 16.27
N GLN A 49 -21.22 5.89 15.60
CA GLN A 49 -22.28 5.14 16.31
C GLN A 49 -21.74 3.91 17.05
N LEU A 50 -20.50 3.51 16.79
CA LEU A 50 -19.81 2.41 17.44
C LEU A 50 -18.93 2.84 18.61
N SER A 51 -18.63 4.13 18.76
CA SER A 51 -17.70 4.60 19.78
C SER A 51 -18.17 4.27 21.20
N GLU A 52 -19.48 4.39 21.46
CA GLU A 52 -20.13 4.04 22.73
C GLU A 52 -20.01 2.55 23.09
N PHE A 53 -19.95 1.68 22.06
CA PHE A 53 -19.92 0.22 22.23
C PHE A 53 -18.53 -0.38 21.97
N PHE A 54 -17.53 0.44 21.64
CA PHE A 54 -16.23 -0.04 21.17
C PHE A 54 -15.57 -0.99 22.18
N THR A 55 -15.50 -0.56 23.44
CA THR A 55 -14.87 -1.34 24.52
C THR A 55 -15.60 -2.66 24.74
N ASP A 56 -16.93 -2.64 24.77
CA ASP A 56 -17.75 -3.83 24.95
C ASP A 56 -17.58 -4.81 23.78
N ILE A 57 -17.67 -4.32 22.54
CA ILE A 57 -17.52 -5.16 21.35
C ILE A 57 -16.10 -5.74 21.28
N ALA A 58 -15.07 -4.92 21.50
CA ALA A 58 -13.68 -5.37 21.48
C ALA A 58 -13.45 -6.46 22.55
N GLN A 59 -13.90 -6.24 23.78
CA GLN A 59 -13.79 -7.24 24.85
C GLN A 59 -14.51 -8.54 24.48
N ARG A 60 -15.73 -8.46 23.95
CA ARG A 60 -16.48 -9.66 23.55
C ARG A 60 -15.83 -10.40 22.39
N LEU A 61 -15.26 -9.70 21.41
CA LEU A 61 -14.50 -10.34 20.33
C LEU A 61 -13.24 -11.03 20.88
N LEU A 62 -12.56 -10.43 21.86
CA LEU A 62 -11.43 -11.06 22.55
C LEU A 62 -11.82 -12.32 23.32
N GLU A 63 -12.97 -12.29 24.01
CA GLU A 63 -13.53 -13.48 24.67
C GLU A 63 -13.84 -14.59 23.64
N VAL A 64 -14.35 -14.23 22.47
CA VAL A 64 -14.70 -15.17 21.40
C VAL A 64 -13.48 -15.86 20.80
N VAL A 65 -12.42 -15.11 20.48
CA VAL A 65 -11.21 -15.70 19.87
C VAL A 65 -10.42 -16.57 20.85
N ALA A 66 -10.60 -16.34 22.17
CA ALA A 66 -10.01 -17.13 23.24
C ALA A 66 -10.78 -18.42 23.58
N ARG A 67 -11.93 -18.68 22.93
CA ARG A 67 -12.74 -19.88 23.20
C ARG A 67 -11.99 -21.16 22.77
N PRO A 68 -12.20 -22.30 23.48
CA PRO A 68 -11.62 -23.58 23.10
C PRO A 68 -12.16 -24.13 21.78
N ASP A 69 -13.38 -23.74 21.38
CA ASP A 69 -14.03 -24.11 20.11
C ASP A 69 -13.81 -23.06 19.01
N ALA A 70 -12.92 -22.08 19.20
CA ALA A 70 -12.69 -20.99 18.25
C ALA A 70 -12.05 -21.44 16.92
N ASP A 71 -11.42 -22.61 16.89
CA ASP A 71 -10.91 -23.21 15.66
C ASP A 71 -12.03 -23.78 14.77
N GLU A 72 -13.23 -24.01 15.33
CA GLU A 72 -14.36 -24.49 14.54
C GLU A 72 -14.92 -23.39 13.63
N ARG A 73 -15.20 -23.76 12.37
CA ARG A 73 -15.86 -22.88 11.38
C ARG A 73 -15.18 -21.52 11.20
N SER A 74 -13.86 -21.45 11.43
CA SER A 74 -13.06 -20.22 11.31
C SER A 74 -13.52 -19.09 12.24
N LEU A 75 -14.10 -19.42 13.40
CA LEU A 75 -14.58 -18.43 14.37
C LEU A 75 -13.45 -17.48 14.82
N ARG A 76 -12.26 -18.02 15.08
CA ARG A 76 -11.08 -17.24 15.49
C ARG A 76 -10.68 -16.21 14.42
N MET A 77 -10.60 -16.62 13.16
CA MET A 77 -10.34 -15.73 12.02
C MET A 77 -11.41 -14.63 11.93
N ALA A 78 -12.69 -15.01 11.98
CA ALA A 78 -13.80 -14.06 11.90
C ALA A 78 -13.76 -13.03 13.06
N GLY A 79 -13.41 -13.47 14.27
CA GLY A 79 -13.28 -12.59 15.43
C GLY A 79 -12.16 -11.56 15.29
N TYR A 80 -10.96 -11.98 14.89
CA TYR A 80 -9.83 -11.06 14.66
C TYR A 80 -10.07 -10.12 13.49
N ASN A 81 -10.67 -10.58 12.38
CA ASN A 81 -11.02 -9.73 11.24
C ASN A 81 -12.06 -8.67 11.64
N ALA A 82 -13.11 -9.07 12.37
CA ALA A 82 -14.10 -8.14 12.91
C ALA A 82 -13.45 -7.10 13.83
N LEU A 83 -12.48 -7.52 14.66
CA LEU A 83 -11.74 -6.62 15.55
C LEU A 83 -10.87 -5.62 14.76
N SER A 84 -10.16 -6.08 13.74
CA SER A 84 -9.32 -5.22 12.87
C SER A 84 -10.16 -4.14 12.18
N ILE A 85 -11.32 -4.52 11.64
CA ILE A 85 -12.21 -3.61 10.92
C ILE A 85 -12.91 -2.65 11.90
N LEU A 86 -13.31 -3.14 13.08
CA LEU A 86 -13.82 -2.29 14.15
C LEU A 86 -12.82 -1.19 14.53
N VAL A 87 -11.54 -1.55 14.72
CA VAL A 87 -10.47 -0.58 15.02
C VAL A 87 -10.31 0.43 13.89
N THR A 88 -10.30 -0.04 12.64
CA THR A 88 -10.12 0.81 11.45
C THR A 88 -11.23 1.85 11.31
N ARG A 89 -12.47 1.49 11.69
CA ARG A 89 -13.67 2.32 11.49
C ARG A 89 -14.16 3.03 12.74
N ALA A 90 -13.59 2.77 13.91
CA ALA A 90 -13.95 3.42 15.17
C ALA A 90 -13.60 4.92 15.19
N GLY A 91 -14.32 5.70 16.01
CA GLY A 91 -14.09 7.14 16.18
C GLY A 91 -12.76 7.48 16.86
N ALA A 92 -12.31 8.72 16.73
CA ALA A 92 -11.06 9.19 17.36
C ALA A 92 -11.13 9.21 18.90
N ASP A 93 -12.34 9.31 19.45
CA ASP A 93 -12.65 9.19 20.88
C ASP A 93 -12.23 7.84 21.49
N CYS A 94 -12.14 6.78 20.69
CA CYS A 94 -11.71 5.46 21.14
C CYS A 94 -10.18 5.30 21.29
N SER A 95 -9.37 6.33 21.00
CA SER A 95 -7.90 6.18 20.96
C SER A 95 -7.27 5.66 22.26
N GLY A 96 -7.76 6.08 23.43
CA GLY A 96 -7.27 5.54 24.71
C GLY A 96 -7.55 4.04 24.89
N HIS A 97 -8.71 3.57 24.42
CA HIS A 97 -9.05 2.15 24.44
C HIS A 97 -8.24 1.34 23.42
N MET A 98 -7.89 1.95 22.28
CA MET A 98 -7.01 1.33 21.28
C MET A 98 -5.59 1.10 21.81
N GLU A 99 -5.05 2.01 22.64
CA GLU A 99 -3.74 1.82 23.28
C GLU A 99 -3.73 0.60 24.22
N VAL A 100 -4.78 0.43 25.02
CA VAL A 100 -4.95 -0.74 25.90
C VAL A 100 -5.10 -2.02 25.07
N LEU A 101 -5.89 -1.97 24.00
CA LEU A 101 -6.07 -3.10 23.09
C LEU A 101 -4.75 -3.50 22.41
N ALA A 102 -3.91 -2.53 22.00
CA ALA A 102 -2.62 -2.82 21.39
C ALA A 102 -1.67 -3.54 22.36
N GLN A 103 -1.64 -3.14 23.63
CA GLN A 103 -0.86 -3.85 24.66
C GLN A 103 -1.36 -5.28 24.86
N GLU A 104 -2.67 -5.50 24.87
CA GLU A 104 -3.25 -6.83 25.01
C GLU A 104 -2.96 -7.71 23.77
N MET A 105 -3.00 -7.14 22.57
CA MET A 105 -2.62 -7.86 21.33
C MET A 105 -1.14 -8.22 21.30
N LEU A 106 -0.26 -7.35 21.80
CA LEU A 106 1.16 -7.69 21.99
C LEU A 106 1.34 -8.83 22.99
N ARG A 107 0.59 -8.83 24.10
CA ARG A 107 0.62 -9.92 25.07
C ARG A 107 0.17 -11.24 24.45
N HIS A 108 -0.92 -11.24 23.70
CA HIS A 108 -1.41 -12.42 22.97
C HIS A 108 -0.40 -12.90 21.92
N LEU A 109 0.25 -11.98 21.20
CA LEU A 109 1.30 -12.33 20.25
C LEU A 109 2.46 -13.02 20.97
N MET A 110 2.91 -12.46 22.10
CA MET A 110 4.01 -13.02 22.89
C MET A 110 3.69 -14.39 23.48
N ASP A 111 2.45 -14.59 23.93
CA ASP A 111 1.98 -15.88 24.43
C ASP A 111 1.92 -16.94 23.31
N SER A 112 1.61 -16.53 22.08
CA SER A 112 1.49 -17.47 20.95
C SER A 112 2.81 -18.17 20.58
N PHE A 113 3.95 -17.54 20.90
CA PHE A 113 5.26 -18.16 20.66
C PHE A 113 5.59 -19.31 21.63
N LYS A 114 4.70 -19.67 22.56
CA LYS A 114 4.87 -20.87 23.40
C LYS A 114 4.60 -22.15 22.61
N ASN A 115 3.71 -22.11 21.62
CA ASN A 115 3.33 -23.25 20.77
C ASN A 115 3.52 -22.92 19.28
N VAL A 116 4.77 -22.63 18.94
CA VAL A 116 5.24 -22.13 17.65
C VAL A 116 4.66 -22.87 16.43
N ASP A 117 4.63 -24.20 16.44
CA ASP A 117 4.24 -25.01 15.27
C ASP A 117 2.73 -24.99 14.96
N ARG A 118 1.87 -24.69 15.95
CA ARG A 118 0.40 -24.75 15.81
C ARG A 118 -0.27 -23.38 15.69
N GLU A 119 0.45 -22.30 15.97
CA GLU A 119 -0.16 -20.97 16.13
C GLU A 119 0.31 -19.95 15.06
N CYS A 120 0.92 -20.43 13.98
CA CYS A 120 1.34 -19.60 12.85
C CYS A 120 0.19 -18.78 12.22
N GLU A 121 -1.01 -19.36 12.09
CA GLU A 121 -2.19 -18.63 11.59
C GLU A 121 -2.68 -17.58 12.59
N LEU A 122 -2.67 -17.91 13.89
CA LEU A 122 -3.03 -17.00 14.96
C LEU A 122 -2.11 -15.77 14.99
N GLN A 123 -0.80 -15.96 14.82
CA GLN A 123 0.18 -14.87 14.73
C GLN A 123 -0.16 -13.90 13.59
N GLY A 124 -0.63 -14.42 12.46
CA GLY A 124 -1.06 -13.60 11.31
C GLY A 124 -2.28 -12.75 11.64
N PHE A 125 -3.30 -13.34 12.24
CA PHE A 125 -4.50 -12.61 12.64
C PHE A 125 -4.20 -11.52 13.68
N ILE A 126 -3.31 -11.79 14.63
CA ILE A 126 -2.87 -10.80 15.61
C ILE A 126 -2.07 -9.67 14.92
N CYS A 127 -1.17 -10.00 13.99
CA CYS A 127 -0.47 -9.00 13.17
C CYS A 127 -1.44 -8.10 12.41
N GLY A 128 -2.50 -8.66 11.79
CA GLY A 128 -3.52 -7.89 11.09
C GLY A 128 -4.26 -6.88 11.99
N VAL A 129 -4.60 -7.26 13.23
CA VAL A 129 -5.21 -6.33 14.20
C VAL A 129 -4.20 -5.27 14.66
N LEU A 130 -2.95 -5.67 14.92
CA LEU A 130 -1.88 -4.73 15.28
C LEU A 130 -1.64 -3.71 14.16
N THR A 131 -1.67 -4.12 12.89
CA THR A 131 -1.54 -3.24 11.73
C THR A 131 -2.62 -2.14 11.75
N ALA A 132 -3.88 -2.52 11.95
CA ALA A 132 -4.98 -1.57 12.07
C ALA A 132 -4.80 -0.62 13.28
N LEU A 133 -4.37 -1.13 14.43
CA LEU A 133 -4.12 -0.32 15.63
C LEU A 133 -2.99 0.68 15.41
N VAL A 134 -1.87 0.25 14.81
CA VAL A 134 -0.71 1.10 14.49
C VAL A 134 -1.12 2.25 13.56
N GLN A 135 -1.84 1.95 12.48
CA GLN A 135 -2.33 2.96 11.53
C GLN A 135 -3.29 3.99 12.16
N ARG A 136 -4.08 3.57 13.16
CA ARG A 136 -5.02 4.45 13.89
C ARG A 136 -4.34 5.27 14.97
N LEU A 137 -3.37 4.70 15.70
CA LEU A 137 -2.65 5.36 16.78
C LEU A 137 -1.55 6.30 16.29
N ARG A 138 -0.96 6.05 15.12
CA ARG A 138 0.10 6.85 14.49
C ARG A 138 1.23 7.17 15.47
N GLU A 139 1.57 8.44 15.69
CA GLU A 139 2.65 8.89 16.57
C GLU A 139 2.55 8.35 18.01
N LYS A 140 1.34 8.05 18.50
CA LYS A 140 1.15 7.46 19.83
C LYS A 140 1.76 6.07 19.96
N ILE A 141 2.00 5.39 18.84
CA ILE A 141 2.60 4.05 18.82
C ILE A 141 4.07 4.06 19.24
N ASP A 142 4.76 5.20 19.20
CA ASP A 142 6.23 5.24 19.34
C ASP A 142 6.71 4.64 20.68
N ARG A 143 5.88 4.69 21.73
CA ARG A 143 6.14 4.05 23.04
C ARG A 143 6.18 2.52 22.99
N ILE A 144 5.38 1.91 22.11
CA ILE A 144 5.28 0.46 21.95
C ILE A 144 5.90 -0.04 20.63
N ALA A 145 6.39 0.86 19.78
CA ALA A 145 6.95 0.53 18.46
C ALA A 145 8.08 -0.50 18.54
N VAL A 146 8.94 -0.43 19.57
CA VAL A 146 10.00 -1.43 19.78
C VAL A 146 9.40 -2.82 20.02
N GLN A 147 8.40 -2.93 20.89
CA GLN A 147 7.75 -4.21 21.21
C GLN A 147 6.99 -4.77 20.00
N VAL A 148 6.32 -3.91 19.23
CA VAL A 148 5.65 -4.30 17.98
C VAL A 148 6.65 -4.82 16.96
N MET A 149 7.78 -4.14 16.78
CA MET A 149 8.84 -4.57 15.86
C MET A 149 9.51 -5.87 16.28
N GLU A 150 9.83 -6.03 17.57
CA GLU A 150 10.36 -7.29 18.11
C GLU A 150 9.37 -8.43 17.89
N GLY A 151 8.08 -8.20 18.13
CA GLY A 151 7.01 -9.14 17.85
C GLY A 151 6.96 -9.54 16.37
N ALA A 152 6.93 -8.55 15.46
CA ALA A 152 6.87 -8.79 14.02
C ALA A 152 8.10 -9.55 13.49
N ILE A 153 9.30 -9.16 13.91
CA ILE A 153 10.55 -9.85 13.53
C ILE A 153 10.57 -11.27 14.08
N ARG A 154 10.07 -11.48 15.30
CA ARG A 154 9.97 -12.81 15.90
C ARG A 154 8.97 -13.69 15.15
N VAL A 155 7.84 -13.15 14.71
CA VAL A 155 6.89 -13.85 13.82
C VAL A 155 7.60 -14.29 12.54
N ILE A 156 8.27 -13.38 11.84
CA ILE A 156 9.01 -13.68 10.61
C ILE A 156 10.02 -14.80 10.83
N THR A 157 10.86 -14.67 11.87
CA THR A 157 11.92 -15.64 12.18
C THR A 157 11.35 -17.00 12.56
N THR A 158 10.24 -17.01 13.31
CA THR A 158 9.54 -18.24 13.71
C THR A 158 8.99 -18.97 12.49
N TYR A 159 8.36 -18.23 11.58
CA TYR A 159 7.78 -18.80 10.36
C TYR A 159 8.84 -19.45 9.46
N GLN A 160 10.01 -18.81 9.35
CA GLN A 160 11.17 -19.34 8.64
C GLN A 160 11.68 -20.66 9.24
N GLN A 161 11.60 -20.83 10.57
CA GLN A 161 12.02 -22.04 11.27
C GLN A 161 11.01 -23.19 11.09
N VAL A 162 9.72 -22.92 11.26
CA VAL A 162 8.65 -23.94 11.24
C VAL A 162 8.41 -24.49 9.84
N LYS A 163 8.34 -23.62 8.84
CA LYS A 163 8.03 -24.02 7.45
C LYS A 163 9.26 -24.45 6.64
N GLY A 164 10.41 -24.62 7.31
CA GLY A 164 11.55 -25.36 6.77
C GLY A 164 12.36 -24.63 5.68
N GLY A 165 12.30 -23.30 5.62
CA GLY A 165 13.07 -22.55 4.63
C GLY A 165 13.25 -21.09 5.02
N ALA A 166 14.49 -20.59 4.88
CA ALA A 166 14.80 -19.18 5.12
C ALA A 166 13.95 -18.22 4.27
N GLN A 167 13.41 -18.68 3.14
CA GLN A 167 12.62 -17.89 2.19
C GLN A 167 11.15 -17.70 2.61
N VAL A 168 10.62 -18.54 3.50
CA VAL A 168 9.21 -18.53 3.86
C VAL A 168 8.95 -17.42 4.89
N MET A 169 8.23 -16.37 4.49
CA MET A 169 7.89 -15.23 5.36
C MET A 169 6.37 -15.09 5.48
N GLN A 170 5.94 -14.43 6.55
CA GLN A 170 4.54 -14.13 6.77
C GLN A 170 4.19 -12.73 6.29
N GLU A 171 3.25 -12.63 5.34
CA GLU A 171 2.81 -11.37 4.71
C GLU A 171 2.31 -10.35 5.74
N GLU A 172 1.44 -10.78 6.67
CA GLU A 172 0.87 -9.91 7.72
C GLU A 172 1.94 -9.28 8.63
N ALA A 173 3.06 -9.97 8.85
CA ALA A 173 4.15 -9.43 9.63
C ALA A 173 4.91 -8.33 8.87
N LEU A 174 5.07 -8.48 7.54
CA LEU A 174 5.65 -7.44 6.69
C LEU A 174 4.74 -6.20 6.62
N LEU A 175 3.43 -6.40 6.47
CA LEU A 175 2.44 -5.31 6.49
C LEU A 175 2.43 -4.56 7.83
N LEU A 176 2.57 -5.29 8.94
CA LEU A 176 2.72 -4.68 10.26
C LEU A 176 3.98 -3.81 10.35
N VAL A 177 5.11 -4.29 9.83
CA VAL A 177 6.36 -3.50 9.78
C VAL A 177 6.17 -2.23 8.93
N ALA A 178 5.53 -2.34 7.77
CA ALA A 178 5.23 -1.19 6.91
C ALA A 178 4.33 -0.16 7.63
N ALA A 179 3.32 -0.61 8.37
CA ALA A 179 2.47 0.27 9.17
C ALA A 179 3.26 0.98 10.28
N VAL A 180 4.20 0.29 10.94
CA VAL A 180 5.09 0.91 11.95
C VAL A 180 6.00 1.94 11.29
N ALA A 181 6.59 1.62 10.13
CA ALA A 181 7.43 2.55 9.39
C ALA A 181 6.67 3.84 9.04
N ASN A 182 5.48 3.73 8.45
CA ASN A 182 4.62 4.87 8.11
C ASN A 182 4.15 5.68 9.34
N SER A 183 4.07 5.06 10.52
CA SER A 183 3.60 5.73 11.75
C SER A 183 4.72 6.42 12.53
N VAL A 184 5.91 5.85 12.52
CA VAL A 184 7.10 6.33 13.26
C VAL A 184 7.97 7.24 12.37
N GLY A 185 7.84 7.14 11.04
CA GLY A 185 8.57 7.94 10.07
C GLY A 185 10.07 7.73 10.16
N VAL A 186 10.82 8.83 10.15
CA VAL A 186 12.30 8.84 10.12
C VAL A 186 12.92 8.07 11.30
N ASN A 187 12.24 8.02 12.45
CA ASN A 187 12.69 7.26 13.62
C ASN A 187 12.71 5.73 13.40
N PHE A 188 12.12 5.23 12.30
CA PHE A 188 12.18 3.82 11.91
C PHE A 188 13.60 3.37 11.52
N GLU A 189 14.50 4.31 11.19
CA GLU A 189 15.91 4.05 10.84
C GLU A 189 16.60 3.11 11.86
N ARG A 190 16.26 3.21 13.15
CA ARG A 190 16.79 2.36 14.22
C ARG A 190 16.54 0.86 14.04
N PHE A 191 15.49 0.48 13.30
CA PHE A 191 15.11 -0.93 13.07
C PHE A 191 15.69 -1.51 11.78
N MET A 192 16.16 -0.66 10.86
CA MET A 192 16.66 -1.07 9.55
C MET A 192 17.86 -2.04 9.58
N PRO A 193 18.84 -1.94 10.49
CA PRO A 193 19.96 -2.88 10.52
C PRO A 193 19.53 -4.35 10.65
N VAL A 194 18.45 -4.61 11.39
CA VAL A 194 17.89 -5.96 11.54
C VAL A 194 16.91 -6.25 10.41
N PHE A 195 15.98 -5.34 10.15
CA PHE A 195 14.90 -5.57 9.20
C PHE A 195 15.39 -5.71 7.74
N ALA A 196 16.45 -5.01 7.34
CA ALA A 196 16.98 -5.05 5.97
C ALA A 196 17.36 -6.48 5.53
N THR A 197 17.82 -7.32 6.46
CA THR A 197 18.14 -8.73 6.17
C THR A 197 16.87 -9.52 5.82
N HIS A 198 15.79 -9.32 6.58
CA HIS A 198 14.49 -9.95 6.32
C HIS A 198 13.84 -9.42 5.04
N LEU A 199 13.93 -8.12 4.79
CA LEU A 199 13.42 -7.49 3.56
C LEU A 199 14.13 -8.05 2.32
N ARG A 200 15.46 -8.23 2.38
CA ARG A 200 16.24 -8.85 1.30
C ARG A 200 15.72 -10.24 0.97
N VAL A 201 15.46 -11.07 1.99
CA VAL A 201 14.92 -12.42 1.81
C VAL A 201 13.54 -12.37 1.13
N GLY A 202 12.66 -11.48 1.57
CA GLY A 202 11.32 -11.35 0.97
C GLY A 202 11.36 -10.90 -0.49
N LEU A 203 12.24 -9.95 -0.84
CA LEU A 203 12.42 -9.48 -2.22
C LEU A 203 13.05 -10.53 -3.14
N GLN A 204 13.89 -11.42 -2.59
CA GLN A 204 14.54 -12.49 -3.36
C GLN A 204 13.65 -13.73 -3.55
N ASN A 205 12.63 -13.90 -2.71
CA ASN A 205 11.72 -15.03 -2.79
C ASN A 205 10.61 -14.81 -3.83
N TYR A 206 10.99 -14.76 -5.11
CA TYR A 206 10.02 -14.58 -6.20
C TYR A 206 9.14 -15.82 -6.46
N ASP A 207 9.49 -16.97 -5.89
CA ASP A 207 8.66 -18.19 -5.95
C ASP A 207 7.35 -18.00 -5.17
N ASP A 208 7.40 -17.23 -4.07
CA ASP A 208 6.22 -16.77 -3.34
C ASP A 208 5.79 -15.38 -3.82
N VAL A 209 4.87 -15.37 -4.79
CA VAL A 209 4.43 -14.14 -5.45
C VAL A 209 3.86 -13.12 -4.47
N GLN A 210 3.10 -13.56 -3.46
CA GLN A 210 2.46 -12.63 -2.51
C GLN A 210 3.48 -12.03 -1.56
N VAL A 211 4.38 -12.83 -0.98
CA VAL A 211 5.45 -12.33 -0.12
C VAL A 211 6.35 -11.33 -0.87
N CYS A 212 6.73 -11.63 -2.12
CA CYS A 212 7.56 -10.73 -2.91
C CYS A 212 6.83 -9.43 -3.27
N LEU A 213 5.53 -9.48 -3.56
CA LEU A 213 4.70 -8.29 -3.80
C LEU A 213 4.63 -7.41 -2.55
N VAL A 214 4.32 -8.00 -1.39
CA VAL A 214 4.25 -7.28 -0.11
C VAL A 214 5.61 -6.68 0.23
N ALA A 215 6.71 -7.44 0.09
CA ALA A 215 8.06 -6.93 0.32
C ALA A 215 8.41 -5.75 -0.61
N THR A 216 8.00 -5.81 -1.88
CA THR A 216 8.17 -4.70 -2.83
C THR A 216 7.36 -3.47 -2.42
N GLY A 217 6.12 -3.66 -1.95
CA GLY A 217 5.31 -2.58 -1.40
C GLY A 217 5.91 -1.95 -0.14
N VAL A 218 6.46 -2.77 0.76
CA VAL A 218 7.16 -2.31 1.97
C VAL A 218 8.35 -1.43 1.62
N VAL A 219 9.07 -1.67 0.51
CA VAL A 219 10.12 -0.75 0.04
C VAL A 219 9.55 0.65 -0.22
N GLY A 220 8.39 0.75 -0.88
CA GLY A 220 7.71 2.02 -1.11
C GLY A 220 7.31 2.73 0.19
N ASP A 221 6.78 1.98 1.16
CA ASP A 221 6.47 2.51 2.50
C ASP A 221 7.73 2.99 3.24
N LEU A 222 8.83 2.25 3.15
CA LEU A 222 10.11 2.66 3.72
C LEU A 222 10.67 3.90 3.03
N CYS A 223 10.51 4.03 1.71
CA CYS A 223 10.90 5.23 0.96
C CYS A 223 10.16 6.46 1.49
N ARG A 224 8.85 6.34 1.75
CA ARG A 224 8.02 7.42 2.33
C ARG A 224 8.38 7.71 3.78
N ALA A 225 8.65 6.69 4.58
CA ALA A 225 8.93 6.83 6.01
C ALA A 225 10.34 7.37 6.31
N LEU A 226 11.35 6.88 5.59
CA LEU A 226 12.77 7.18 5.84
C LEU A 226 13.29 8.33 4.97
N GLU A 227 12.56 8.67 3.89
CA GLU A 227 12.97 9.67 2.91
C GLU A 227 14.42 9.43 2.46
N GLY A 228 15.26 10.46 2.39
CA GLY A 228 16.65 10.36 1.94
C GLY A 228 17.55 9.43 2.76
N ARG A 229 17.13 8.97 3.95
CA ARG A 229 17.95 8.05 4.79
C ARG A 229 17.99 6.63 4.26
N ILE A 230 17.03 6.25 3.42
CA ILE A 230 16.98 4.92 2.82
C ILE A 230 18.15 4.66 1.85
N ILE A 231 18.87 5.71 1.44
CA ILE A 231 20.00 5.65 0.50
C ILE A 231 21.04 4.58 0.84
N THR A 232 21.29 4.34 2.13
CA THR A 232 22.25 3.33 2.62
C THR A 232 21.86 1.90 2.24
N PHE A 233 20.58 1.65 1.96
CA PHE A 233 20.05 0.34 1.59
C PHE A 233 19.67 0.26 0.10
N CYS A 234 19.58 1.40 -0.61
CA CYS A 234 19.12 1.47 -1.99
C CYS A 234 19.96 0.62 -2.95
N ASP A 235 21.28 0.56 -2.81
CA ASP A 235 22.13 -0.23 -3.71
C ASP A 235 21.73 -1.71 -3.73
N THR A 236 21.56 -2.29 -2.53
CA THR A 236 21.09 -3.68 -2.38
C THR A 236 19.68 -3.85 -2.93
N ILE A 237 18.76 -2.93 -2.61
CA ILE A 237 17.36 -3.02 -3.04
C ILE A 237 17.30 -2.99 -4.57
N MET A 238 17.93 -1.99 -5.20
CA MET A 238 17.93 -1.81 -6.65
C MET A 238 18.56 -3.00 -7.37
N GLU A 239 19.66 -3.56 -6.86
CA GLU A 239 20.26 -4.78 -7.40
C GLU A 239 19.26 -5.95 -7.46
N ILE A 240 18.52 -6.19 -6.37
CA ILE A 240 17.51 -7.26 -6.31
C ILE A 240 16.35 -6.99 -7.27
N LEU A 241 15.85 -5.75 -7.33
CA LEU A 241 14.78 -5.37 -8.23
C LEU A 241 15.18 -5.58 -9.70
N TYR A 242 16.42 -5.23 -10.07
CA TYR A 242 16.94 -5.49 -11.42
C TYR A 242 17.05 -6.98 -11.74
N MET A 243 17.54 -7.78 -10.79
CA MET A 243 17.60 -9.25 -10.97
C MET A 243 16.21 -9.84 -11.19
N ASN A 244 15.21 -9.40 -10.42
CA ASN A 244 13.83 -9.87 -10.55
C ASN A 244 13.21 -9.47 -11.90
N LEU A 245 13.50 -8.28 -12.42
CA LEU A 245 12.98 -7.86 -13.73
C LEU A 245 13.59 -8.66 -14.88
N GLN A 246 14.89 -8.94 -14.82
CA GLN A 246 15.60 -9.71 -15.84
C GLN A 246 15.25 -11.20 -15.82
N ASN A 247 14.81 -11.72 -14.68
CA ASN A 247 14.41 -13.12 -14.56
C ASN A 247 13.07 -13.39 -15.26
N ALA A 248 13.06 -14.31 -16.22
CA ALA A 248 11.86 -14.71 -16.96
C ALA A 248 10.87 -15.55 -16.12
N ALA A 249 11.33 -16.18 -15.04
CA ALA A 249 10.50 -16.98 -14.14
C ALA A 249 9.68 -16.13 -13.15
N VAL A 250 10.06 -14.86 -12.95
CA VAL A 250 9.38 -13.95 -12.02
C VAL A 250 8.00 -13.59 -12.54
N ASP A 251 7.01 -13.69 -11.64
CA ASP A 251 5.63 -13.36 -11.95
C ASP A 251 5.50 -11.91 -12.43
N ARG A 252 4.66 -11.73 -13.44
CA ARG A 252 4.40 -10.45 -14.09
C ARG A 252 3.87 -9.40 -13.10
N LYS A 253 3.07 -9.79 -12.11
CA LYS A 253 2.57 -8.91 -11.04
C LYS A 253 3.70 -8.28 -10.25
N ILE A 254 4.74 -9.05 -9.93
CA ILE A 254 5.95 -8.54 -9.26
C ILE A 254 6.60 -7.49 -10.15
N LYS A 255 6.77 -7.77 -11.46
CA LYS A 255 7.37 -6.80 -12.39
C LYS A 255 6.61 -5.48 -12.45
N ALA A 256 5.27 -5.53 -12.43
CA ALA A 256 4.45 -4.32 -12.37
C ALA A 256 4.66 -3.54 -11.05
N ALA A 257 4.69 -4.23 -9.91
CA ALA A 257 4.94 -3.61 -8.61
C ALA A 257 6.33 -2.95 -8.52
N ILE A 258 7.34 -3.57 -9.13
CA ILE A 258 8.70 -3.01 -9.20
C ILE A 258 8.72 -1.66 -9.94
N MET A 259 7.88 -1.48 -10.97
CA MET A 259 7.81 -0.19 -11.69
C MET A 259 7.43 0.94 -10.75
N SER A 260 6.33 0.79 -10.00
CA SER A 260 5.88 1.79 -9.03
C SER A 260 6.93 2.02 -7.92
N CYS A 261 7.58 0.94 -7.46
CA CYS A 261 8.66 1.00 -6.48
C CYS A 261 9.85 1.87 -6.94
N PHE A 262 10.22 1.85 -8.23
CA PHE A 262 11.25 2.76 -8.74
C PHE A 262 10.87 4.25 -8.59
N GLY A 263 9.59 4.57 -8.75
CA GLY A 263 9.07 5.92 -8.50
C GLY A 263 9.22 6.34 -7.05
N ASP A 264 8.84 5.45 -6.12
CA ASP A 264 8.97 5.71 -4.68
C ASP A 264 10.43 5.92 -4.27
N VAL A 265 11.36 5.10 -4.79
CA VAL A 265 12.81 5.27 -4.55
C VAL A 265 13.29 6.61 -5.10
N ALA A 266 12.94 6.94 -6.34
CA ALA A 266 13.34 8.19 -6.98
C ALA A 266 12.85 9.42 -6.21
N LEU A 267 11.61 9.37 -5.72
CA LEU A 267 11.04 10.42 -4.91
C LEU A 267 11.80 10.57 -3.58
N ALA A 268 12.08 9.47 -2.89
CA ALA A 268 12.72 9.48 -1.58
C ALA A 268 14.17 9.96 -1.59
N ILE A 269 14.98 9.53 -2.56
CA ILE A 269 16.42 9.89 -2.62
C ILE A 269 16.71 11.07 -3.55
N SER A 270 15.72 11.55 -4.30
CA SER A 270 15.78 12.75 -5.13
C SER A 270 17.04 12.81 -6.02
N GLY A 271 17.98 13.72 -5.75
CA GLY A 271 19.15 13.95 -6.59
C GLY A 271 20.14 12.78 -6.64
N GLU A 272 20.14 11.91 -5.64
CA GLU A 272 20.99 10.72 -5.57
C GLU A 272 20.49 9.61 -6.51
N PHE A 273 19.25 9.74 -7.01
CA PHE A 273 18.69 8.81 -7.98
C PHE A 273 19.39 8.83 -9.34
N GLU A 274 20.19 9.87 -9.63
CA GLU A 274 20.97 10.00 -10.88
C GLU A 274 21.79 8.75 -11.21
N LYS A 275 22.32 8.05 -10.20
CA LYS A 275 23.05 6.78 -10.38
C LYS A 275 22.21 5.68 -11.05
N TYR A 276 20.93 5.60 -10.70
CA TYR A 276 20.02 4.56 -11.17
C TYR A 276 19.20 4.98 -12.39
N PHE A 277 19.14 6.29 -12.63
CA PHE A 277 18.28 6.90 -13.64
C PHE A 277 18.40 6.27 -15.04
N PRO A 278 19.59 6.07 -15.64
CA PRO A 278 19.67 5.52 -17.00
C PRO A 278 19.08 4.11 -17.12
N ALA A 279 19.38 3.24 -16.15
CA ALA A 279 18.89 1.86 -16.14
C ALA A 279 17.38 1.80 -15.91
N VAL A 280 16.86 2.58 -14.95
CA VAL A 280 15.42 2.64 -14.67
C VAL A 280 14.65 3.19 -15.87
N MET A 281 15.13 4.26 -16.50
CA MET A 281 14.44 4.84 -17.66
C MET A 281 14.38 3.88 -18.84
N GLN A 282 15.45 3.10 -19.09
CA GLN A 282 15.42 2.06 -20.11
C GLN A 282 14.34 1.01 -19.80
N MET A 283 14.27 0.52 -18.55
CA MET A 283 13.28 -0.47 -18.14
C MET A 283 11.84 0.07 -18.23
N LEU A 284 11.60 1.31 -17.84
CA LEU A 284 10.29 1.96 -17.97
C LEU A 284 9.88 2.13 -19.43
N GLN A 285 10.83 2.48 -20.32
CA GLN A 285 10.57 2.57 -21.76
C GLN A 285 10.22 1.20 -22.36
N GLU A 286 10.99 0.16 -22.03
CA GLU A 286 10.70 -1.21 -22.45
C GLU A 286 9.31 -1.66 -21.97
N ALA A 287 8.99 -1.44 -20.69
CA ALA A 287 7.68 -1.76 -20.10
C ALA A 287 6.54 -1.00 -20.80
N SER A 288 6.70 0.30 -21.07
CA SER A 288 5.71 1.15 -21.75
C SER A 288 5.41 0.70 -23.19
N SER A 289 6.33 -0.02 -23.83
CA SER A 289 6.15 -0.55 -25.18
C SER A 289 5.28 -1.81 -25.24
N THR A 290 4.93 -2.38 -24.07
CA THR A 290 4.08 -3.56 -23.97
C THR A 290 2.65 -3.23 -24.43
N ARG A 291 2.17 -3.99 -25.41
CA ARG A 291 0.83 -3.82 -26.00
C ARG A 291 -0.07 -4.99 -25.67
N LEU A 292 -1.38 -4.75 -25.76
CA LEU A 292 -2.39 -5.81 -25.60
C LEU A 292 -2.13 -6.99 -26.54
N SER A 293 -1.67 -6.72 -27.77
CA SER A 293 -1.33 -7.72 -28.79
C SER A 293 -0.13 -8.61 -28.44
N HIS A 294 0.68 -8.27 -27.43
CA HIS A 294 1.81 -9.11 -27.00
C HIS A 294 1.37 -10.28 -26.13
N GLY A 295 0.13 -10.29 -25.64
CA GLY A 295 -0.43 -11.37 -24.84
C GLY A 295 -1.47 -12.22 -25.57
N PRO A 296 -1.99 -13.24 -24.88
CA PRO A 296 -3.06 -14.07 -25.40
C PRO A 296 -4.32 -13.22 -25.66
N ALA A 297 -4.93 -13.40 -26.83
CA ALA A 297 -6.16 -12.71 -27.19
C ALA A 297 -7.30 -13.09 -26.23
N TYR A 298 -8.12 -12.11 -25.86
CA TYR A 298 -9.30 -12.29 -24.99
C TYR A 298 -8.99 -12.88 -23.60
N ASN A 299 -7.83 -12.57 -23.03
CA ASN A 299 -7.50 -12.96 -21.66
C ASN A 299 -7.68 -11.77 -20.71
N GLU A 300 -8.63 -11.87 -19.79
CA GLU A 300 -8.93 -10.85 -18.78
C GLU A 300 -7.76 -10.62 -17.82
N GLU A 301 -7.08 -11.67 -17.36
CA GLU A 301 -5.90 -11.57 -16.49
C GLU A 301 -4.74 -10.83 -17.16
N TRP A 302 -4.61 -10.99 -18.49
CA TRP A 302 -3.60 -10.24 -19.25
C TRP A 302 -3.94 -8.75 -19.33
N VAL A 303 -5.22 -8.41 -19.51
CA VAL A 303 -5.69 -7.02 -19.52
C VAL A 303 -5.45 -6.37 -18.15
N GLU A 304 -5.79 -7.06 -17.06
CA GLU A 304 -5.55 -6.60 -15.69
C GLU A 304 -4.06 -6.35 -15.44
N TYR A 305 -3.21 -7.33 -15.74
CA TYR A 305 -1.76 -7.17 -15.62
C TYR A 305 -1.25 -5.98 -16.44
N LEU A 306 -1.66 -5.86 -17.71
CA LEU A 306 -1.21 -4.78 -18.57
C LEU A 306 -1.60 -3.41 -18.01
N ASN A 307 -2.80 -3.28 -17.46
CA ASN A 307 -3.25 -2.07 -16.81
C ASN A 307 -2.43 -1.77 -15.54
N SER A 308 -2.18 -2.75 -14.68
CA SER A 308 -1.32 -2.58 -13.50
C SER A 308 0.12 -2.21 -13.87
N LEU A 309 0.67 -2.79 -14.96
CA LEU A 309 1.99 -2.43 -15.47
C LEU A 309 2.01 -0.97 -15.94
N ARG A 310 1.01 -0.55 -16.72
CA ARG A 310 0.91 0.82 -17.24
C ARG A 310 0.75 1.84 -16.12
N GLU A 311 -0.09 1.55 -15.14
CA GLU A 311 -0.25 2.35 -13.94
C GLU A 311 1.09 2.49 -13.20
N GLY A 312 1.77 1.38 -12.90
CA GLY A 312 3.06 1.40 -12.23
C GLY A 312 4.15 2.17 -12.99
N VAL A 313 4.17 2.10 -14.33
CA VAL A 313 5.11 2.88 -15.17
C VAL A 313 4.79 4.38 -15.10
N LEU A 314 3.51 4.77 -15.13
CA LEU A 314 3.10 6.17 -15.03
C LEU A 314 3.42 6.73 -13.64
N GLU A 315 3.12 6.00 -12.57
CA GLU A 315 3.50 6.37 -11.20
C GLU A 315 5.02 6.51 -11.04
N ALA A 316 5.79 5.61 -11.66
CA ALA A 316 7.25 5.70 -11.70
C ALA A 316 7.73 7.01 -12.33
N TYR A 317 7.16 7.40 -13.47
CA TYR A 317 7.51 8.67 -14.11
C TYR A 317 7.17 9.86 -13.22
N THR A 318 6.01 9.88 -12.56
CA THR A 318 5.65 10.93 -11.59
C THR A 318 6.70 11.00 -10.46
N GLY A 319 7.06 9.88 -9.84
CA GLY A 319 8.07 9.83 -8.79
C GLY A 319 9.45 10.33 -9.23
N VAL A 320 9.89 9.93 -10.43
CA VAL A 320 11.17 10.37 -11.02
C VAL A 320 11.14 11.86 -11.36
N ILE A 321 10.06 12.37 -11.94
CA ILE A 321 9.92 13.80 -12.29
C ILE A 321 9.99 14.65 -11.01
N HIS A 322 9.28 14.27 -9.95
CA HIS A 322 9.31 14.98 -8.68
C HIS A 322 10.70 14.93 -8.03
N GLY A 323 11.28 13.74 -7.88
CA GLY A 323 12.60 13.58 -7.25
C GLY A 323 13.71 14.36 -7.97
N LEU A 324 13.72 14.36 -9.31
CA LEU A 324 14.69 15.13 -10.09
C LEU A 324 14.43 16.63 -10.05
N ARG A 325 13.16 17.06 -10.06
CA ARG A 325 12.79 18.47 -9.96
C ARG A 325 13.24 19.05 -8.63
N ASP A 326 12.96 18.36 -7.53
CA ASP A 326 13.25 18.84 -6.18
C ASP A 326 14.78 18.93 -5.95
N ALA A 327 15.57 18.15 -6.70
CA ALA A 327 17.03 18.23 -6.74
C ALA A 327 17.61 19.18 -7.81
N ASN A 328 16.79 19.93 -8.56
CA ASN A 328 17.21 20.76 -9.70
C ASN A 328 17.94 20.01 -10.83
N LYS A 329 17.66 18.71 -10.99
CA LYS A 329 18.24 17.82 -12.02
C LYS A 329 17.27 17.45 -13.15
N LEU A 330 16.19 18.22 -13.32
CA LEU A 330 15.15 17.97 -14.33
C LEU A 330 15.68 17.90 -15.78
N HIS A 331 16.81 18.55 -16.06
CA HIS A 331 17.47 18.50 -17.37
C HIS A 331 17.79 17.07 -17.84
N LEU A 332 18.03 16.13 -16.91
CA LEU A 332 18.27 14.71 -17.22
C LEU A 332 17.02 14.04 -17.84
N PHE A 333 15.82 14.48 -17.45
CA PHE A 333 14.57 13.90 -17.93
C PHE A 333 14.16 14.41 -19.32
N LYS A 334 14.74 15.52 -19.79
CA LYS A 334 14.29 16.24 -21.00
C LYS A 334 14.26 15.35 -22.25
N ALA A 335 15.23 14.47 -22.41
CA ALA A 335 15.30 13.55 -23.56
C ALA A 335 14.18 12.49 -23.57
N HIS A 336 13.54 12.24 -22.43
CA HIS A 336 12.53 11.19 -22.27
C HIS A 336 11.10 11.71 -22.35
N VAL A 337 10.89 13.03 -22.28
CA VAL A 337 9.55 13.67 -22.27
C VAL A 337 8.68 13.21 -23.45
N ASN A 338 9.23 13.17 -24.66
CA ASN A 338 8.47 12.76 -25.84
C ASN A 338 7.99 11.31 -25.74
N GLY A 339 8.84 10.39 -25.26
CA GLY A 339 8.45 8.99 -25.07
C GLY A 339 7.32 8.82 -24.04
N VAL A 340 7.35 9.61 -22.96
CA VAL A 340 6.27 9.61 -21.96
C VAL A 340 4.97 10.14 -22.56
N LEU A 341 5.01 11.23 -23.34
CA LEU A 341 3.81 11.77 -23.98
C LEU A 341 3.23 10.83 -25.04
N GLU A 342 4.08 10.14 -25.81
CA GLU A 342 3.63 9.11 -26.75
C GLU A 342 2.95 7.93 -26.04
N PHE A 343 3.49 7.52 -24.90
CA PHE A 343 2.88 6.48 -24.07
C PHE A 343 1.53 6.92 -23.51
N VAL A 344 1.44 8.13 -22.94
CA VAL A 344 0.18 8.70 -22.46
C VAL A 344 -0.85 8.80 -23.57
N LYS A 345 -0.44 9.27 -24.75
CA LYS A 345 -1.30 9.34 -25.93
C LYS A 345 -1.87 7.95 -26.26
N ALA A 346 -1.00 6.94 -26.38
CA ALA A 346 -1.39 5.58 -26.72
C ALA A 346 -2.43 5.01 -25.74
N VAL A 347 -2.24 5.22 -24.43
CA VAL A 347 -3.18 4.76 -23.40
C VAL A 347 -4.51 5.53 -23.47
N SER A 348 -4.47 6.85 -23.68
CA SER A 348 -5.67 7.70 -23.68
C SER A 348 -6.58 7.52 -24.90
N GLU A 349 -6.04 7.00 -26.01
CA GLU A 349 -6.75 6.79 -27.27
C GLU A 349 -7.31 5.36 -27.40
N GLU A 350 -7.09 4.49 -26.40
CA GLU A 350 -7.65 3.14 -26.41
C GLU A 350 -9.19 3.15 -26.31
N PRO A 351 -9.90 2.19 -26.93
CA PRO A 351 -11.36 2.17 -26.94
C PRO A 351 -12.01 2.05 -25.55
N SER A 352 -11.33 1.42 -24.60
CA SER A 352 -11.78 1.22 -23.24
C SER A 352 -10.58 1.35 -22.29
N PRO A 353 -10.16 2.59 -21.97
CA PRO A 353 -9.01 2.80 -21.12
C PRO A 353 -9.40 2.57 -19.66
N SER A 354 -8.51 1.93 -18.91
CA SER A 354 -8.70 1.67 -17.48
C SER A 354 -8.67 2.98 -16.68
N GLU A 355 -9.60 3.15 -15.75
CA GLU A 355 -9.72 4.37 -14.93
C GLU A 355 -8.44 4.68 -14.12
N PRO A 356 -7.84 3.72 -13.38
CA PRO A 356 -6.55 3.92 -12.71
C PRO A 356 -5.44 4.44 -13.64
N VAL A 357 -5.35 3.87 -14.84
CA VAL A 357 -4.32 4.24 -15.81
C VAL A 357 -4.58 5.64 -16.38
N MET A 358 -5.84 6.00 -16.66
CA MET A 358 -6.21 7.35 -17.09
C MET A 358 -5.92 8.41 -16.01
N LYS A 359 -6.16 8.06 -14.74
CA LYS A 359 -5.83 8.90 -13.58
C LYS A 359 -4.32 9.11 -13.45
N ALA A 360 -3.53 8.06 -13.56
CA ALA A 360 -2.06 8.15 -13.52
C ALA A 360 -1.53 8.96 -14.72
N ALA A 361 -2.10 8.76 -15.93
CA ALA A 361 -1.72 9.49 -17.14
C ALA A 361 -2.02 10.99 -17.01
N LEU A 362 -3.18 11.35 -16.45
CA LEU A 362 -3.53 12.73 -16.12
C LEU A 362 -2.53 13.35 -15.14
N GLY A 363 -2.14 12.60 -14.10
CA GLY A 363 -1.12 13.01 -13.12
C GLY A 363 0.21 13.33 -13.77
N VAL A 364 0.79 12.37 -14.51
CA VAL A 364 2.09 12.53 -15.19
C VAL A 364 2.10 13.71 -16.16
N VAL A 365 1.04 13.91 -16.95
CA VAL A 365 0.95 15.07 -17.85
C VAL A 365 0.92 16.38 -17.06
N GLY A 366 0.18 16.40 -15.95
CA GLY A 366 0.18 17.52 -15.02
C GLY A 366 1.56 17.81 -14.45
N ASP A 367 2.29 16.80 -14.00
CA ASP A 367 3.63 16.93 -13.46
C ASP A 367 4.62 17.45 -14.52
N LEU A 368 4.53 16.93 -15.76
CA LEU A 368 5.33 17.40 -16.89
C LEU A 368 5.05 18.87 -17.24
N VAL A 369 3.78 19.26 -17.31
CA VAL A 369 3.38 20.65 -17.57
C VAL A 369 3.88 21.57 -16.46
N PHE A 370 3.78 21.14 -15.21
CA PHE A 370 4.28 21.92 -14.09
C PHE A 370 5.81 22.02 -14.07
N ALA A 371 6.51 20.93 -14.41
CA ALA A 371 7.97 20.86 -14.40
C ALA A 371 8.61 21.64 -15.56
N PHE A 372 8.09 21.51 -16.79
CA PHE A 372 8.65 22.15 -17.99
C PHE A 372 7.91 23.43 -18.44
N GLN A 373 6.78 23.73 -17.80
CA GLN A 373 6.05 24.99 -17.94
C GLN A 373 5.78 25.36 -19.42
N ARG A 374 6.17 26.56 -19.84
CA ARG A 374 5.93 27.08 -21.21
C ARG A 374 6.62 26.26 -22.29
N GLU A 375 7.81 25.71 -22.01
CA GLU A 375 8.56 24.92 -22.98
C GLU A 375 7.78 23.69 -23.43
N LEU A 376 6.99 23.07 -22.54
CA LEU A 376 6.14 21.95 -22.92
C LEU A 376 4.74 22.39 -23.37
N THR A 377 4.15 23.34 -22.66
CA THR A 377 2.75 23.77 -22.85
C THR A 377 2.50 24.22 -24.29
N THR A 378 3.43 24.98 -24.87
CA THR A 378 3.31 25.48 -26.26
C THR A 378 3.23 24.36 -27.31
N HIS A 379 3.85 23.21 -27.05
CA HIS A 379 3.85 22.07 -27.97
C HIS A 379 2.63 21.17 -27.81
N ILE A 380 2.08 21.04 -26.60
CA ILE A 380 1.03 20.05 -26.31
C ILE A 380 -0.38 20.64 -26.22
N ILE A 381 -0.55 21.97 -26.11
CA ILE A 381 -1.85 22.61 -25.85
C ILE A 381 -2.93 22.27 -26.90
N HIS A 382 -2.52 22.01 -28.15
CA HIS A 382 -3.41 21.65 -29.25
C HIS A 382 -3.50 20.13 -29.49
N ALA A 383 -2.86 19.31 -28.66
CA ALA A 383 -2.84 17.88 -28.86
C ALA A 383 -4.21 17.24 -28.50
N PRO A 384 -4.79 16.39 -29.36
CA PRO A 384 -6.09 15.76 -29.10
C PRO A 384 -6.14 14.91 -27.82
N PHE A 385 -5.06 14.19 -27.52
CA PHE A 385 -4.97 13.35 -26.32
C PHE A 385 -5.12 14.17 -25.02
N LEU A 386 -4.61 15.40 -25.00
CA LEU A 386 -4.72 16.30 -23.85
C LEU A 386 -6.18 16.72 -23.62
N GLN A 387 -6.92 17.01 -24.70
CA GLN A 387 -8.34 17.33 -24.61
C GLN A 387 -9.15 16.12 -24.11
N ASN A 388 -8.81 14.91 -24.56
CA ASN A 388 -9.42 13.68 -24.08
C ASN A 388 -9.21 13.47 -22.58
N LEU A 389 -7.99 13.64 -22.08
CA LEU A 389 -7.66 13.52 -20.64
C LEU A 389 -8.43 14.55 -19.80
N VAL A 390 -8.48 15.79 -20.25
CA VAL A 390 -9.19 16.86 -19.56
C VAL A 390 -10.71 16.62 -19.56
N ALA A 391 -11.27 16.16 -20.69
CA ALA A 391 -12.68 15.79 -20.78
C ALA A 391 -13.02 14.57 -19.90
N TYR A 392 -12.12 13.59 -19.83
CA TYR A 392 -12.22 12.46 -18.92
C TYR A 392 -12.27 12.93 -17.47
N ALA A 393 -11.34 13.80 -17.06
CA ALA A 393 -11.29 14.31 -15.70
C ALA A 393 -12.56 15.06 -15.28
N ALA A 394 -13.19 15.79 -16.21
CA ALA A 394 -14.44 16.51 -15.98
C ALA A 394 -15.66 15.58 -15.86
N ARG A 395 -15.62 14.39 -16.48
CA ARG A 395 -16.72 13.39 -16.46
C ARG A 395 -16.60 12.39 -15.31
N CYS A 396 -15.39 12.17 -14.81
CA CYS A 396 -15.11 11.23 -13.73
C CYS A 396 -15.86 11.65 -12.45
N GLN A 397 -16.38 10.68 -11.69
CA GLN A 397 -17.06 10.94 -10.42
C GLN A 397 -16.10 11.05 -9.24
N ASP A 398 -14.82 10.67 -9.40
CA ASP A 398 -13.78 10.80 -8.36
C ASP A 398 -13.43 12.30 -8.16
N PRO A 399 -13.71 12.89 -6.97
CA PRO A 399 -13.36 14.28 -6.67
C PRO A 399 -11.86 14.57 -6.80
N GLY A 400 -10.99 13.57 -6.56
CA GLY A 400 -9.56 13.70 -6.71
C GLY A 400 -9.15 13.92 -8.17
N VAL A 401 -9.72 13.12 -9.08
CA VAL A 401 -9.46 13.25 -10.53
C VAL A 401 -9.96 14.59 -11.07
N GLN A 402 -11.15 15.03 -10.63
CA GLN A 402 -11.69 16.34 -11.01
C GLN A 402 -10.78 17.49 -10.56
N LYS A 403 -10.24 17.43 -9.34
CA LYS A 403 -9.28 18.42 -8.83
C LYS A 403 -8.00 18.44 -9.65
N THR A 404 -7.42 17.28 -9.94
CA THR A 404 -6.21 17.17 -10.77
C THR A 404 -6.45 17.71 -12.18
N GLY A 405 -7.61 17.41 -12.78
CA GLY A 405 -8.00 17.94 -14.09
C GLY A 405 -8.16 19.46 -14.10
N ALA A 406 -8.83 20.03 -13.08
CA ALA A 406 -8.97 21.48 -12.93
C ALA A 406 -7.63 22.18 -12.71
N TRP A 407 -6.73 21.56 -11.93
CA TRP A 407 -5.36 22.04 -11.74
C TRP A 407 -4.55 22.02 -13.04
N LEU A 408 -4.65 20.95 -13.84
CA LEU A 408 -4.01 20.86 -15.15
C LEU A 408 -4.52 21.95 -16.10
N GLN A 409 -5.84 22.14 -16.21
CA GLN A 409 -6.42 23.21 -17.03
C GLN A 409 -5.92 24.60 -16.62
N SER A 410 -5.88 24.87 -15.31
CA SER A 410 -5.40 26.15 -14.77
C SER A 410 -3.92 26.37 -15.09
N SER A 411 -3.10 25.32 -14.98
CA SER A 411 -1.68 25.35 -15.33
C SER A 411 -1.46 25.61 -16.82
N LEU A 412 -2.22 24.94 -17.70
CA LEU A 412 -2.16 25.16 -19.16
C LEU A 412 -2.53 26.61 -19.55
N GLN A 413 -3.53 27.20 -18.90
CA GLN A 413 -3.91 28.60 -19.13
C GLN A 413 -2.82 29.56 -18.64
N LYS A 414 -2.24 29.30 -17.47
CA LYS A 414 -1.16 30.11 -16.89
C LYS A 414 0.09 30.11 -17.77
N TYR A 415 0.51 28.95 -18.27
CA TYR A 415 1.74 28.81 -19.05
C TYR A 415 1.57 29.08 -20.56
N SER A 416 0.33 29.24 -21.04
CA SER A 416 0.06 29.68 -22.42
C SER A 416 -0.10 31.19 -22.57
N SER A 417 -0.45 31.91 -21.48
CA SER A 417 -0.67 33.36 -21.47
C SER A 417 0.56 34.20 -21.04
N ALA A 418 1.58 33.56 -20.46
CA ALA A 418 2.88 34.16 -20.13
C ALA A 418 3.91 33.87 -21.22
#